data_AF-A0A978VHE5-F1
#
_entry.id   AF-A0A978VHE5-F1
#
_cell.length_a   1.000
_cell.length_b   1.000
_cell.length_c   1.000
_cell.angle_alpha   90.00
_cell.angle_beta   90.00
_cell.angle_gamma   90.00
#
_symmetry.space_group_name_H-M   'P 1'
#
loop_
_entity.id
_entity.type
_entity.pdbx_description
1 polymer ?
#
loop_
_entity_poly.entity_id
_entity_poly.type
_entity_poly.pdbx_seq_one_letter_code
_entity_poly.pdbx_strand_id
1 'polypeptide(L)'
;MAPHRLAEKFDVVFNTVGQGGVVVKALKEGGEAVSIQVPVTPPTVLFIFTSTATILKSRSIKPVLDPKTPFPFLRLWRLFPSLKLSELLPRGHNLYLYFAGTLRKKVYPFFLNPIFLSMAEAASNVPTTIPSVHKAWIYQEYGKSSDVLKLDENFPVPEVNEDEVLIKVIAASINPVDFKRMLGAIKDNDTPRPIVPGHDVAGVVVKVGSKANKFKVGDEVYGDIAEKALSEPKQFGTLAEYTAVQEKVLTLKPNNLSFVEAASLPLAIETAYEAFERAQLCSGKSVLILGGAGGVGTMAIQLAKHVFGASRVAATASTAKQDLLRSLGADLPIDYTKDKYEELPEKFDVVFDAVGEGERPVKAMKEGGKVVSIMGPIAPPTVIFVLTSTATTLEKLKPYFESGKVKPVLDPKTPFPFSNTLEAFSHLETCRAIGKVVVHPIP
;
A
#
# COMPACT_ATOMS: atom_id res chain seq x y z
N MET A 1 47.77 13.94 39.88
CA MET A 1 47.03 12.69 40.12
C MET A 1 45.97 12.98 41.18
N ALA A 2 44.67 12.92 40.77
CA ALA A 2 43.40 12.99 41.53
C ALA A 2 43.19 14.13 42.57
N PRO A 3 41.94 14.47 42.98
CA PRO A 3 40.65 14.52 42.27
C PRO A 3 39.95 15.89 42.46
N HIS A 4 39.05 16.31 41.55
CA HIS A 4 38.01 17.28 41.92
C HIS A 4 36.63 16.75 41.56
N ARG A 5 35.90 16.44 42.64
CA ARG A 5 34.46 16.22 42.73
C ARG A 5 33.72 17.41 42.10
N LEU A 6 32.65 17.12 41.37
CA LEU A 6 31.41 17.88 41.44
C LEU A 6 30.27 16.86 41.28
N ALA A 7 29.80 16.38 42.43
CA ALA A 7 28.45 15.88 42.54
C ALA A 7 27.55 17.12 42.53
N GLU A 8 26.67 17.24 41.54
CA GLU A 8 25.51 18.13 41.66
C GLU A 8 24.25 17.29 41.45
N LYS A 9 23.54 17.12 42.56
CA LYS A 9 22.18 16.61 42.66
C LYS A 9 21.25 17.56 41.92
N PHE A 10 20.23 17.04 41.24
CA PHE A 10 19.07 17.86 40.86
C PHE A 10 17.78 17.16 41.23
N ASP A 11 16.86 17.97 41.74
CA ASP A 11 15.71 17.61 42.57
C ASP A 11 14.50 17.05 41.80
N VAL A 12 13.71 16.28 42.54
CA VAL A 12 12.52 15.53 42.15
C VAL A 12 11.45 16.40 41.48
N VAL A 13 10.92 15.97 40.34
CA VAL A 13 9.70 16.52 39.72
C VAL A 13 8.48 15.76 40.26
N PHE A 14 7.56 16.47 40.90
CA PHE A 14 6.27 15.89 41.30
C PHE A 14 5.29 15.93 40.11
N ASN A 15 4.74 14.77 39.72
CA ASN A 15 3.63 14.69 38.78
C ASN A 15 2.33 14.54 39.57
N THR A 16 1.41 15.50 39.42
CA THR A 16 0.00 15.30 39.79
C THR A 16 -0.85 15.23 38.52
N VAL A 17 -1.49 14.08 38.31
CA VAL A 17 -2.46 13.87 37.22
C VAL A 17 -3.80 14.44 37.66
N GLY A 18 -4.27 15.49 37.00
CA GLY A 18 -5.61 16.05 37.19
C GLY A 18 -6.45 15.94 35.92
N GLN A 19 -7.78 16.02 36.05
CA GLN A 19 -8.67 16.14 34.89
C GLN A 19 -8.35 17.46 34.18
N GLY A 20 -7.69 17.39 33.02
CA GLY A 20 -7.31 18.56 32.21
C GLY A 20 -5.84 18.64 31.76
N GLY A 21 -4.99 17.68 32.13
CA GLY A 21 -3.62 17.57 31.61
C GLY A 21 -2.55 17.34 32.69
N VAL A 22 -1.28 17.34 32.28
CA VAL A 22 -0.12 17.24 33.19
C VAL A 22 0.44 18.64 33.43
N VAL A 23 0.54 19.05 34.70
CA VAL A 23 1.23 20.29 35.10
C VAL A 23 2.64 19.95 35.50
N VAL A 24 3.62 20.53 34.81
CA VAL A 24 5.04 20.35 35.08
C VAL A 24 5.56 21.60 35.76
N LYS A 25 6.08 21.46 36.98
CA LYS A 25 6.78 22.54 37.69
C LYS A 25 8.27 22.26 37.68
N ALA A 26 9.04 23.18 37.09
CA ALA A 26 10.50 23.17 37.18
C ALA A 26 10.97 24.27 38.13
N LEU A 27 11.80 23.91 39.11
CA LEU A 27 12.47 24.87 39.99
C LEU A 27 13.84 25.23 39.40
N LYS A 28 14.14 26.53 39.36
CA LYS A 28 15.46 27.06 39.07
C LYS A 28 16.12 27.40 40.40
N GLU A 29 17.39 27.03 40.62
CA GLU A 29 18.14 27.53 41.78
C GLU A 29 18.10 29.07 41.79
N GLY A 30 17.46 29.63 42.82
CA GLY A 30 17.32 31.07 43.03
C GLY A 30 16.34 31.81 42.09
N GLY A 31 15.37 31.15 41.44
CA GLY A 31 14.40 31.83 40.57
C GLY A 31 12.97 31.26 40.64
N GLU A 32 12.00 32.04 40.13
CA GLU A 32 10.57 31.68 40.11
C GLU A 32 10.29 30.36 39.37
N ALA A 33 9.35 29.58 39.92
CA ALA A 33 8.89 28.33 39.35
C ALA A 33 8.13 28.58 38.04
N VAL A 34 8.53 27.91 36.96
CA VAL A 34 7.79 27.94 35.69
C VAL A 34 6.83 26.75 35.68
N SER A 35 5.54 27.04 35.55
CA SER A 35 4.49 26.02 35.37
C SER A 35 4.15 25.92 33.88
N ILE A 36 4.24 24.70 33.32
CA ILE A 36 3.82 24.41 31.96
C ILE A 36 2.65 23.43 32.02
N GLN A 37 1.53 23.80 31.42
CA GLN A 37 0.37 22.94 31.28
C GLN A 37 0.44 22.24 29.93
N VAL A 38 0.51 20.90 29.95
CA VAL A 38 0.49 20.08 28.74
C VAL A 38 -0.89 19.42 28.63
N PRO A 39 -1.69 19.76 27.60
CA PRO A 39 -2.94 19.05 27.37
C PRO A 39 -2.62 17.62 26.92
N VAL A 40 -3.09 16.64 27.68
CA VAL A 40 -3.00 15.22 27.32
C VAL A 40 -4.37 14.57 27.41
N THR A 41 -4.69 13.68 26.47
CA THR A 41 -5.88 12.82 26.53
C THR A 41 -5.50 11.49 27.20
N PRO A 42 -6.26 11.02 28.20
CA PRO A 42 -5.98 9.72 28.82
C PRO A 42 -6.17 8.54 27.85
N PRO A 43 -5.41 7.44 28.01
CA PRO A 43 -4.31 7.24 28.95
C PRO A 43 -2.95 7.63 28.32
N THR A 44 -2.22 8.56 28.94
CA THR A 44 -0.93 9.08 28.43
C THR A 44 0.17 8.92 29.49
N VAL A 45 1.37 8.50 29.06
CA VAL A 45 2.59 8.52 29.87
C VAL A 45 3.55 9.57 29.30
N LEU A 46 3.92 10.57 30.12
CA LEU A 46 4.77 11.69 29.72
C LEU A 46 6.15 11.57 30.36
N PHE A 47 7.21 11.54 29.55
CA PHE A 47 8.60 11.64 30.00
C PHE A 47 9.21 12.98 29.58
N ILE A 48 9.82 13.69 30.53
CA ILE A 48 10.41 15.01 30.31
C ILE A 48 11.90 14.92 30.59
N PHE A 49 12.70 15.22 29.57
CA PHE A 49 14.15 15.30 29.70
C PHE A 49 14.60 16.75 29.58
N THR A 50 15.31 17.25 30.58
CA THR A 50 15.98 18.55 30.51
C THR A 50 17.46 18.32 30.24
N SER A 51 18.04 19.05 29.27
CA SER A 51 19.50 19.12 29.14
C SER A 51 19.94 20.57 29.06
N THR A 52 20.89 20.96 29.91
CA THR A 52 21.59 22.24 29.82
C THR A 52 22.81 22.06 28.90
N ALA A 53 22.71 22.52 27.65
CA ALA A 53 23.86 22.57 26.76
C ALA A 53 24.70 23.84 27.06
N THR A 54 25.89 23.66 27.61
CA THR A 54 26.89 24.74 27.75
C THR A 54 27.59 24.96 26.41
N ILE A 55 27.24 26.01 25.66
CA ILE A 55 27.95 26.39 24.43
C ILE A 55 29.26 27.08 24.80
N LEU A 56 30.39 26.37 24.62
CA LEU A 56 31.73 26.95 24.70
C LEU A 56 31.91 27.99 23.58
N LYS A 57 32.23 29.23 23.98
CA LYS A 57 32.60 30.31 23.06
C LYS A 57 33.92 29.96 22.36
N SER A 58 33.88 29.60 21.08
CA SER A 58 35.01 29.78 20.18
C SER A 58 34.62 30.71 19.03
N ARG A 59 35.60 31.50 18.60
CA ARG A 59 35.43 32.74 17.84
C ARG A 59 34.98 32.48 16.39
N SER A 60 34.14 33.40 15.90
CA SER A 60 34.00 33.78 14.48
C SER A 60 33.34 32.80 13.52
N ILE A 61 32.08 32.43 13.76
CA ILE A 61 31.13 32.08 12.68
C ILE A 61 29.79 32.74 12.99
N LYS A 62 29.34 33.66 12.14
CA LYS A 62 27.95 34.16 12.17
C LYS A 62 27.06 33.03 11.63
N PRO A 63 26.13 32.43 12.39
CA PRO A 63 25.15 31.54 11.82
C PRO A 63 24.06 32.40 11.17
N VAL A 64 24.00 32.38 9.84
CA VAL A 64 22.76 32.71 9.13
C VAL A 64 21.83 31.52 9.39
N LEU A 65 20.86 31.70 10.28
CA LEU A 65 19.80 30.72 10.52
C LEU A 65 18.83 30.79 9.33
N ASP A 66 18.97 29.87 8.38
CA ASP A 66 17.90 29.57 7.42
C ASP A 66 16.86 28.68 8.12
N PRO A 67 15.59 29.13 8.27
CA PRO A 67 14.53 28.32 8.88
C PRO A 67 14.17 27.05 8.09
N LYS A 68 14.78 26.80 6.92
CA LYS A 68 14.56 25.59 6.11
C LYS A 68 15.60 24.49 6.29
N THR A 69 16.62 24.67 7.14
CA THR A 69 17.59 23.60 7.42
C THR A 69 17.20 22.79 8.66
N PRO A 70 16.80 21.51 8.55
CA PRO A 70 16.56 20.68 9.73
C PRO A 70 17.88 20.47 10.49
N PHE A 71 17.87 20.77 11.79
CA PHE A 71 18.99 20.46 12.69
C PHE A 71 19.38 18.97 12.54
N PRO A 72 20.68 18.62 12.57
CA PRO A 72 21.13 17.25 12.31
C PRO A 72 20.69 16.32 13.45
N PHE A 73 19.59 15.61 13.24
CA PHE A 73 18.98 14.61 14.14
C PHE A 73 19.94 13.45 14.51
N LEU A 74 21.03 13.24 13.74
CA LEU A 74 21.90 12.07 13.88
C LEU A 74 22.85 12.05 15.09
N ARG A 75 23.00 13.12 15.88
CA ARG A 75 23.99 13.15 16.98
C ARG A 75 23.47 12.80 18.37
N LEU A 76 22.16 12.84 18.62
CA LEU A 76 21.59 12.61 19.97
C LEU A 76 21.44 11.13 20.34
N TRP A 77 21.30 10.22 19.37
CA TRP A 77 21.18 8.78 19.66
C TRP A 77 22.47 8.21 20.31
N ARG A 78 23.62 8.87 20.12
CA ARG A 78 24.88 8.42 20.71
C ARG A 78 24.98 8.60 22.24
N LEU A 79 24.01 9.25 22.89
CA LEU A 79 24.05 9.50 24.33
C LEU A 79 23.26 8.48 25.18
N PHE A 80 22.41 7.64 24.59
CA PHE A 80 21.60 6.66 25.33
C PHE A 80 21.46 5.32 24.60
N PRO A 81 22.55 4.54 24.44
CA PRO A 81 22.51 3.25 23.73
C PRO A 81 21.80 2.13 24.52
N SER A 82 21.35 2.37 25.75
CA SER A 82 20.84 1.33 26.67
C SER A 82 19.37 1.51 27.11
N LEU A 83 18.61 2.46 26.56
CA LEU A 83 17.19 2.58 26.89
C LEU A 83 16.35 1.55 26.09
N LYS A 84 15.92 0.46 26.72
CA LYS A 84 14.89 -0.43 26.18
C LYS A 84 13.51 0.18 26.41
N LEU A 85 13.02 0.97 25.46
CA LEU A 85 11.68 1.58 25.54
C LEU A 85 10.53 0.56 25.64
N SER A 86 10.74 -0.68 25.19
CA SER A 86 9.76 -1.77 25.29
C SER A 86 9.42 -2.22 26.72
N GLU A 87 10.26 -1.89 27.70
CA GLU A 87 10.07 -2.30 29.11
C GLU A 87 9.36 -1.20 29.94
N LEU A 88 9.11 -0.01 29.38
CA LEU A 88 8.63 1.18 30.10
C LEU A 88 7.19 1.60 29.79
N LEU A 89 6.49 0.95 28.84
CA LEU A 89 5.13 1.34 28.41
C LEU A 89 4.14 0.18 28.55
N PRO A 90 3.01 0.36 29.28
CA PRO A 90 1.88 -0.55 29.20
C PRO A 90 1.26 -0.54 27.80
N ARG A 91 0.74 -1.68 27.33
CA ARG A 91 0.08 -1.80 26.01
C ARG A 91 -1.01 -0.73 25.85
N GLY A 92 -1.12 -0.13 24.66
CA GLY A 92 -2.18 0.84 24.31
C GLY A 92 -1.99 2.29 24.76
N HIS A 93 -0.78 2.70 25.17
CA HIS A 93 -0.50 4.07 25.63
C HIS A 93 0.30 4.88 24.59
N ASN A 94 -0.04 6.16 24.44
CA ASN A 94 0.71 7.11 23.61
C ASN A 94 1.97 7.59 24.36
N LEU A 95 3.12 7.59 23.68
CA LEU A 95 4.38 8.15 24.18
C LEU A 95 4.60 9.56 23.63
N TYR A 96 4.72 10.53 24.54
CA TYR A 96 5.14 11.89 24.20
C TYR A 96 6.53 12.15 24.79
N LEU A 97 7.50 12.49 23.94
CA LEU A 97 8.84 12.89 24.34
C LEU A 97 8.97 14.41 24.27
N TYR A 98 9.15 15.05 25.42
CA TYR A 98 9.33 16.51 25.50
C TYR A 98 10.79 16.85 25.82
N PHE A 99 11.41 17.70 24.99
CA PHE A 99 12.77 18.21 25.20
C PHE A 99 12.73 19.72 25.42
N ALA A 100 13.16 20.17 26.59
CA ALA A 100 13.35 21.59 26.89
C ALA A 100 14.84 21.95 26.79
N GLY A 101 15.16 22.98 26.01
CA GLY A 101 16.52 23.55 25.91
C GLY A 101 16.54 25.01 26.34
N THR A 102 17.59 25.41 27.06
CA THR A 102 17.83 26.82 27.42
C THR A 102 18.80 27.48 26.45
N LEU A 103 18.41 28.61 25.86
CA LEU A 103 19.29 29.46 25.05
C LEU A 103 19.35 30.86 25.69
N ARG A 104 20.55 31.32 26.05
CA ARG A 104 20.78 32.66 26.65
C ARG A 104 19.84 33.00 27.82
N LYS A 105 19.70 32.08 28.79
CA LYS A 105 18.86 32.25 29.99
C LYS A 105 17.34 32.41 29.74
N LYS A 106 16.85 32.19 28.52
CA LYS A 106 15.42 32.03 28.22
C LYS A 106 15.12 30.55 27.92
N VAL A 107 14.02 30.05 28.49
CA VAL A 107 13.47 28.72 28.18
C VAL A 107 12.65 28.86 26.91
N TYR A 108 12.98 28.06 25.89
CA TYR A 108 12.18 27.99 24.67
C TYR A 108 11.50 26.62 24.61
N PRO A 109 10.14 26.57 24.58
CA PRO A 109 9.44 25.32 24.35
C PRO A 109 9.65 24.91 22.88
N PHE A 110 10.33 23.79 22.65
CA PHE A 110 10.33 23.15 21.34
C PHE A 110 9.18 22.15 21.33
N PHE A 111 8.10 22.48 20.62
CA PHE A 111 7.12 21.47 20.24
C PHE A 111 7.72 20.65 19.10
N LEU A 112 8.27 19.48 19.42
CA LEU A 112 8.42 18.45 18.41
C LEU A 112 7.01 18.03 18.01
N ASN A 113 6.71 18.05 16.70
CA ASN A 113 5.53 17.37 16.19
C ASN A 113 5.50 15.95 16.77
N PRO A 114 4.33 15.46 17.25
CA PRO A 114 4.25 14.14 17.83
C PRO A 114 4.79 13.14 16.80
N ILE A 115 5.92 12.52 17.14
CA ILE A 115 6.38 11.35 16.40
C ILE A 115 5.40 10.28 16.82
N PHE A 116 4.44 9.97 15.94
CA PHE A 116 3.62 8.77 16.05
C PHE A 116 4.55 7.56 15.87
N LEU A 117 5.19 7.14 16.97
CA LEU A 117 5.59 5.74 17.09
C LEU A 117 4.30 4.97 17.38
N SER A 118 3.56 4.62 16.32
CA SER A 118 2.77 3.40 16.39
C SER A 118 3.79 2.28 16.62
N MET A 119 3.82 1.72 17.83
CA MET A 119 4.39 0.39 17.95
C MET A 119 3.52 -0.48 17.06
N ALA A 120 4.06 -0.85 15.91
CA ALA A 120 3.46 -1.87 15.06
C ALA A 120 2.99 -3.00 15.99
N GLU A 121 1.76 -3.45 15.83
CA GLU A 121 1.28 -4.74 16.35
C GLU A 121 2.03 -5.88 15.63
N ALA A 122 3.35 -5.81 15.60
CA ALA A 122 4.22 -6.83 15.04
C ALA A 122 4.62 -7.74 16.19
N ALA A 123 3.79 -8.77 16.39
CA ALA A 123 4.09 -10.09 16.97
C ALA A 123 3.01 -10.55 17.98
N SER A 124 1.82 -10.94 17.51
CA SER A 124 1.02 -11.98 18.21
C SER A 124 -0.16 -12.58 17.42
N ASN A 125 -0.28 -12.43 16.09
CA ASN A 125 -1.41 -13.01 15.34
C ASN A 125 -1.04 -14.18 14.42
N VAL A 126 0.16 -14.76 14.54
CA VAL A 126 0.43 -16.04 13.87
C VAL A 126 -0.34 -17.12 14.64
N PRO A 127 -1.31 -17.83 14.02
CA PRO A 127 -2.01 -18.91 14.68
C PRO A 127 -1.00 -19.93 15.19
N THR A 128 -1.10 -20.32 16.46
CA THR A 128 -0.23 -21.36 17.04
C THR A 128 -0.44 -22.73 16.40
N THR A 129 -1.57 -22.92 15.71
CA THR A 129 -1.92 -24.14 14.95
C THR A 129 -2.66 -23.75 13.67
N ILE A 130 -2.29 -24.36 12.54
CA ILE A 130 -3.00 -24.22 11.27
C ILE A 130 -4.23 -25.13 11.31
N PRO A 131 -5.46 -24.63 11.07
CA PRO A 131 -6.65 -25.46 11.09
C PRO A 131 -6.70 -26.40 9.87
N SER A 132 -7.45 -27.49 9.96
CA SER A 132 -7.68 -28.41 8.82
C SER A 132 -8.75 -27.90 7.85
N VAL A 133 -9.66 -27.05 8.33
CA VAL A 133 -10.72 -26.41 7.54
C VAL A 133 -10.76 -24.91 7.83
N HIS A 134 -11.31 -24.13 6.90
CA HIS A 134 -11.43 -22.69 6.96
C HIS A 134 -12.68 -22.20 6.21
N LYS A 135 -13.00 -20.91 6.34
CA LYS A 135 -14.04 -20.27 5.54
C LYS A 135 -13.51 -19.88 4.17
N ALA A 136 -14.28 -20.17 3.13
CA ALA A 136 -13.95 -19.81 1.77
C ALA A 136 -15.22 -19.54 0.95
N TRP A 137 -15.18 -18.54 0.07
CA TRP A 137 -16.19 -18.42 -0.98
C TRP A 137 -15.83 -19.38 -2.12
N ILE A 138 -16.78 -20.21 -2.56
CA ILE A 138 -16.57 -21.23 -3.59
C ILE A 138 -17.68 -21.21 -4.65
N TYR A 139 -17.36 -21.72 -5.83
CA TYR A 139 -18.35 -22.10 -6.84
C TYR A 139 -18.05 -23.49 -7.42
N GLN A 140 -19.11 -24.26 -7.68
CA GLN A 140 -19.04 -25.62 -8.22
C GLN A 140 -19.54 -25.72 -9.67
N GLU A 141 -20.24 -24.70 -10.14
CA GLU A 141 -20.77 -24.56 -11.48
C GLU A 141 -20.43 -23.18 -12.02
N TYR A 142 -20.34 -23.05 -13.34
CA TYR A 142 -20.19 -21.75 -13.96
C TYR A 142 -21.52 -21.01 -13.97
N GLY A 143 -21.48 -19.70 -13.75
CA GLY A 143 -22.66 -18.84 -13.72
C GLY A 143 -22.34 -17.44 -13.22
N LYS A 144 -23.39 -16.63 -13.03
CA LYS A 144 -23.23 -15.31 -12.41
C LYS A 144 -22.86 -15.48 -10.95
N SER A 145 -22.05 -14.57 -10.42
CA SER A 145 -21.61 -14.60 -9.02
C SER A 145 -22.78 -14.68 -8.03
N SER A 146 -23.87 -13.97 -8.30
CA SER A 146 -25.12 -14.01 -7.52
C SER A 146 -25.80 -15.37 -7.46
N ASP A 147 -25.58 -16.25 -8.44
CA ASP A 147 -26.26 -17.54 -8.56
C ASP A 147 -25.39 -18.69 -8.02
N VAL A 148 -24.07 -18.65 -8.26
CA VAL A 148 -23.18 -19.81 -8.04
C VAL A 148 -22.19 -19.63 -6.90
N LEU A 149 -21.85 -18.40 -6.49
CA LEU A 149 -20.86 -18.15 -5.46
C LEU A 149 -21.47 -18.32 -4.07
N LYS A 150 -20.93 -19.23 -3.27
CA LYS A 150 -21.46 -19.58 -1.95
C LYS A 150 -20.34 -19.61 -0.91
N LEU A 151 -20.64 -19.15 0.30
CA LEU A 151 -19.74 -19.29 1.43
C LEU A 151 -19.79 -20.74 1.94
N ASP A 152 -18.64 -21.40 1.97
CA ASP A 152 -18.42 -22.64 2.71
C ASP A 152 -17.69 -22.30 4.01
N GLU A 153 -18.29 -22.67 5.14
CA GLU A 153 -17.77 -22.40 6.48
C GLU A 153 -16.72 -23.44 6.92
N ASN A 154 -16.60 -24.58 6.21
CA ASN A 154 -15.73 -25.70 6.58
C ASN A 154 -14.95 -26.26 5.37
N PHE A 155 -14.45 -25.39 4.52
CA PHE A 155 -13.68 -25.78 3.34
C PHE A 155 -12.28 -26.27 3.74
N PRO A 156 -11.67 -27.28 3.10
CA PRO A 156 -10.34 -27.75 3.47
C PRO A 156 -9.26 -26.67 3.26
N VAL A 157 -8.37 -26.48 4.24
CA VAL A 157 -7.18 -25.64 4.05
C VAL A 157 -6.28 -26.31 3.00
N PRO A 158 -5.79 -25.57 1.99
CA PRO A 158 -4.97 -26.16 0.94
C PRO A 158 -3.64 -26.69 1.48
N GLU A 159 -3.23 -27.85 0.98
CA GLU A 159 -1.89 -28.36 1.20
C GLU A 159 -0.83 -27.44 0.58
N VAL A 160 0.35 -27.42 1.20
CA VAL A 160 1.47 -26.56 0.78
C VAL A 160 2.48 -27.41 0.04
N ASN A 161 2.67 -27.13 -1.25
CA ASN A 161 3.72 -27.78 -2.03
C ASN A 161 5.11 -27.28 -1.63
N GLU A 162 6.16 -27.97 -2.12
CA GLU A 162 7.54 -27.71 -1.70
C GLU A 162 7.99 -26.27 -1.97
N ASP A 163 7.54 -25.65 -3.07
CA ASP A 163 7.88 -24.29 -3.52
C ASP A 163 6.83 -23.22 -3.13
N GLU A 164 5.90 -23.58 -2.24
CA GLU A 164 4.81 -22.72 -1.81
C GLU A 164 4.96 -22.25 -0.36
N VAL A 165 4.21 -21.21 -0.03
CA VAL A 165 3.94 -20.77 1.34
C VAL A 165 2.43 -20.79 1.58
N LEU A 166 2.02 -21.08 2.81
CA LEU A 166 0.64 -20.86 3.25
C LEU A 166 0.53 -19.45 3.83
N ILE A 167 -0.43 -18.70 3.34
CA ILE A 167 -0.73 -17.34 3.79
C ILE A 167 -2.02 -17.38 4.61
N LYS A 168 -2.01 -16.81 5.82
CA LYS A 168 -3.23 -16.31 6.48
C LYS A 168 -3.63 -15.01 5.79
N VAL A 169 -4.73 -15.05 5.06
CA VAL A 169 -5.19 -13.90 4.28
C VAL A 169 -5.75 -12.84 5.22
N ILE A 170 -5.38 -11.59 4.97
CA ILE A 170 -5.89 -10.43 5.72
C ILE A 170 -6.80 -9.58 4.82
N ALA A 171 -6.42 -9.41 3.55
CA ALA A 171 -7.23 -8.73 2.55
C ALA A 171 -7.01 -9.37 1.16
N ALA A 172 -8.05 -9.33 0.34
CA ALA A 172 -8.01 -9.79 -1.05
C ALA A 172 -8.73 -8.79 -1.95
N SER A 173 -8.24 -8.59 -3.17
CA SER A 173 -8.90 -7.76 -4.17
C SER A 173 -9.58 -8.63 -5.22
N ILE A 174 -10.74 -8.18 -5.69
CA ILE A 174 -11.46 -8.82 -6.79
C ILE A 174 -11.21 -8.08 -8.11
N ASN A 175 -11.08 -8.85 -9.18
CA ASN A 175 -10.75 -8.39 -10.52
C ASN A 175 -11.77 -8.87 -11.54
N PRO A 176 -11.88 -8.20 -12.71
CA PRO A 176 -12.80 -8.68 -13.74
C PRO A 176 -12.54 -10.10 -14.23
N VAL A 177 -11.30 -10.60 -14.12
CA VAL A 177 -10.97 -11.99 -14.44
C VAL A 177 -11.70 -12.98 -13.53
N ASP A 178 -11.96 -12.64 -12.26
CA ASP A 178 -12.63 -13.53 -11.31
C ASP A 178 -14.07 -13.84 -11.76
N PHE A 179 -14.88 -12.82 -12.05
CA PHE A 179 -16.26 -13.05 -12.50
C PHE A 179 -16.31 -13.60 -13.94
N LYS A 180 -15.35 -13.26 -14.80
CA LYS A 180 -15.26 -13.86 -16.16
C LYS A 180 -14.93 -15.34 -16.11
N ARG A 181 -14.01 -15.75 -15.24
CA ARG A 181 -13.70 -17.16 -14.96
C ARG A 181 -14.94 -17.88 -14.43
N MET A 182 -15.65 -17.27 -13.49
CA MET A 182 -16.89 -17.80 -12.93
C MET A 182 -18.00 -17.96 -13.98
N LEU A 183 -18.08 -17.06 -14.96
CA LEU A 183 -18.97 -17.17 -16.13
C LEU A 183 -18.53 -18.23 -17.16
N GLY A 184 -17.40 -18.92 -16.95
CA GLY A 184 -16.89 -19.97 -17.83
C GLY A 184 -16.07 -19.48 -19.02
N ALA A 185 -15.56 -18.24 -19.00
CA ALA A 185 -14.78 -17.68 -20.10
C ALA A 185 -13.50 -18.45 -20.45
N ILE A 186 -12.99 -19.25 -19.51
CA ILE A 186 -11.79 -20.09 -19.69
C ILE A 186 -12.06 -21.58 -19.44
N LYS A 187 -13.32 -22.03 -19.54
CA LYS A 187 -13.75 -23.37 -19.08
C LYS A 187 -12.93 -24.54 -19.63
N ASP A 188 -12.36 -24.40 -20.83
CA ASP A 188 -11.59 -25.45 -21.51
C ASP A 188 -10.16 -25.58 -20.98
N ASN A 189 -9.66 -24.54 -20.27
CA ASN A 189 -8.32 -24.47 -19.68
C ASN A 189 -8.36 -24.14 -18.17
N ASP A 190 -9.51 -24.36 -17.52
CA ASP A 190 -9.67 -24.07 -16.09
C ASP A 190 -9.26 -25.27 -15.22
N THR A 191 -8.98 -25.03 -13.94
CA THR A 191 -8.74 -26.09 -12.97
C THR A 191 -10.04 -26.80 -12.57
N PRO A 192 -9.95 -28.04 -12.04
CA PRO A 192 -11.12 -28.74 -11.50
C PRO A 192 -11.85 -27.93 -10.42
N ARG A 193 -13.18 -28.07 -10.38
CA ARG A 193 -14.05 -27.49 -9.35
C ARG A 193 -14.17 -28.42 -8.13
N PRO A 194 -14.51 -27.94 -6.91
CA PRO A 194 -14.87 -26.55 -6.56
C PRO A 194 -13.68 -25.58 -6.69
N ILE A 195 -13.96 -24.33 -7.05
CA ILE A 195 -12.97 -23.26 -7.13
C ILE A 195 -13.26 -22.21 -6.07
N VAL A 196 -12.23 -21.77 -5.37
CA VAL A 196 -12.21 -20.53 -4.57
C VAL A 196 -11.70 -19.41 -5.48
N PRO A 197 -12.47 -18.33 -5.73
CA PRO A 197 -12.02 -17.22 -6.57
C PRO A 197 -11.04 -16.28 -5.84
N GLY A 198 -10.49 -15.31 -6.57
CA GLY A 198 -9.57 -14.30 -6.06
C GLY A 198 -8.14 -14.55 -6.51
N HIS A 199 -7.54 -13.50 -7.08
CA HIS A 199 -6.15 -13.45 -7.54
C HIS A 199 -5.24 -12.69 -6.58
N ASP A 200 -5.64 -11.47 -6.21
CA ASP A 200 -4.81 -10.60 -5.38
C ASP A 200 -4.90 -11.00 -3.89
N VAL A 201 -3.76 -11.08 -3.21
CA VAL A 201 -3.67 -11.35 -1.77
C VAL A 201 -2.75 -10.36 -1.07
N ALA A 202 -3.10 -9.99 0.16
CA ALA A 202 -2.13 -9.53 1.16
C ALA A 202 -2.40 -10.22 2.49
N GLY A 203 -1.35 -10.74 3.14
CA GLY A 203 -1.47 -11.49 4.36
C GLY A 203 -0.15 -11.87 5.01
N VAL A 204 -0.19 -12.83 5.92
CA VAL A 204 0.97 -13.25 6.73
C VAL A 204 1.31 -14.70 6.43
N VAL A 205 2.59 -15.01 6.20
CA VAL A 205 3.08 -16.38 6.01
C VAL A 205 2.94 -17.17 7.32
N VAL A 206 2.29 -18.34 7.26
CA VAL A 206 2.09 -19.23 8.42
C VAL A 206 2.72 -20.62 8.27
N LYS A 207 3.07 -21.02 7.04
CA LYS A 207 3.82 -22.25 6.73
C LYS A 207 4.66 -22.04 5.48
N VAL A 208 5.84 -22.66 5.42
CA VAL A 208 6.76 -22.58 4.28
C VAL A 208 7.03 -24.01 3.81
N GLY A 209 6.94 -24.23 2.50
CA GLY A 209 7.31 -25.48 1.85
C GLY A 209 8.81 -25.77 1.99
N SER A 210 9.20 -27.03 1.79
CA SER A 210 10.58 -27.48 2.03
C SER A 210 11.63 -26.86 1.09
N LYS A 211 11.22 -26.36 -0.08
CA LYS A 211 12.08 -25.73 -1.10
C LYS A 211 11.86 -24.22 -1.22
N ALA A 212 10.78 -23.68 -0.66
CA ALA A 212 10.57 -22.25 -0.55
C ALA A 212 11.58 -21.64 0.43
N ASN A 213 12.33 -20.63 -0.02
CA ASN A 213 13.46 -20.06 0.71
C ASN A 213 13.42 -18.52 0.79
N LYS A 214 12.48 -17.87 0.08
CA LYS A 214 12.37 -16.41 0.04
C LYS A 214 11.72 -15.83 1.31
N PHE A 215 10.87 -16.61 1.98
CA PHE A 215 10.04 -16.15 3.09
C PHE A 215 10.19 -17.02 4.33
N LYS A 216 9.84 -16.46 5.48
CA LYS A 216 9.68 -17.17 6.76
C LYS A 216 8.30 -16.93 7.36
N VAL A 217 7.90 -17.80 8.26
CA VAL A 217 6.68 -17.62 9.07
C VAL A 217 6.72 -16.26 9.77
N GLY A 218 5.62 -15.53 9.69
CA GLY A 218 5.46 -14.17 10.22
C GLY A 218 5.75 -13.05 9.21
N ASP A 219 6.26 -13.36 8.01
CA ASP A 219 6.45 -12.34 6.99
C ASP A 219 5.11 -11.83 6.44
N GLU A 220 4.97 -10.51 6.33
CA GLU A 220 3.86 -9.84 5.64
C GLU A 220 4.13 -9.82 4.13
N VAL A 221 3.27 -10.44 3.35
CA VAL A 221 3.44 -10.63 1.90
C VAL A 221 2.22 -10.19 1.11
N TYR A 222 2.42 -9.89 -0.17
CA TYR A 222 1.35 -9.62 -1.12
C TYR A 222 1.75 -10.02 -2.55
N GLY A 223 0.76 -10.25 -3.42
CA GLY A 223 0.97 -10.64 -4.83
C GLY A 223 -0.31 -11.07 -5.56
N ASP A 224 -0.23 -11.28 -6.87
CA ASP A 224 -1.24 -11.95 -7.69
C ASP A 224 -0.88 -13.43 -7.78
N ILE A 225 -1.68 -14.29 -7.16
CA ILE A 225 -1.36 -15.71 -7.01
C ILE A 225 -1.40 -16.50 -8.33
N ALA A 226 -1.92 -15.91 -9.42
CA ALA A 226 -2.07 -16.58 -10.71
C ALA A 226 -0.99 -16.13 -11.70
N GLU A 227 0.13 -16.86 -11.75
CA GLU A 227 1.19 -16.64 -12.75
C GLU A 227 0.63 -16.55 -14.18
N LYS A 228 -0.29 -17.46 -14.53
CA LYS A 228 -0.99 -17.48 -15.83
C LYS A 228 -2.49 -17.47 -15.61
N ALA A 229 -3.10 -16.30 -15.72
CA ALA A 229 -4.51 -16.10 -15.38
C ALA A 229 -5.53 -16.94 -16.19
N LEU A 230 -5.17 -17.38 -17.41
CA LEU A 230 -6.09 -18.10 -18.33
C LEU A 230 -5.67 -19.55 -18.63
N SER A 231 -4.66 -20.09 -17.94
CA SER A 231 -4.13 -21.43 -18.19
C SER A 231 -3.90 -22.13 -16.86
N GLU A 232 -4.86 -22.96 -16.46
CA GLU A 232 -4.88 -23.68 -15.18
C GLU A 232 -4.65 -22.74 -13.97
N PRO A 233 -5.41 -21.64 -13.85
CA PRO A 233 -5.27 -20.72 -12.73
C PRO A 233 -5.61 -21.40 -11.40
N LYS A 234 -5.01 -20.95 -10.31
CA LYS A 234 -5.09 -21.63 -9.02
C LYS A 234 -6.53 -21.95 -8.59
N GLN A 235 -6.75 -23.20 -8.16
CA GLN A 235 -8.05 -23.68 -7.70
C GLN A 235 -8.46 -23.04 -6.35
N PHE A 236 -7.49 -22.87 -5.45
CA PHE A 236 -7.69 -22.30 -4.12
C PHE A 236 -7.24 -20.83 -4.07
N GLY A 237 -8.14 -19.95 -4.50
CA GLY A 237 -7.94 -18.50 -4.57
C GLY A 237 -7.81 -17.77 -3.23
N THR A 238 -7.95 -16.45 -3.29
CA THR A 238 -7.66 -15.54 -2.17
C THR A 238 -8.89 -15.10 -1.37
N LEU A 239 -10.11 -15.41 -1.82
CA LEU A 239 -11.35 -15.20 -1.07
C LEU A 239 -11.61 -16.33 -0.06
N ALA A 240 -10.60 -16.62 0.75
CA ALA A 240 -10.61 -17.60 1.83
C ALA A 240 -9.67 -17.18 2.96
N GLU A 241 -9.83 -17.73 4.16
CA GLU A 241 -8.98 -17.37 5.32
C GLU A 241 -7.51 -17.75 5.11
N TYR A 242 -7.25 -18.79 4.31
CA TYR A 242 -5.91 -19.28 4.00
C TYR A 242 -5.76 -19.56 2.51
N THR A 243 -4.58 -19.35 1.95
CA THR A 243 -4.28 -19.79 0.58
C THR A 243 -2.81 -20.22 0.49
N ALA A 244 -2.55 -21.32 -0.21
CA ALA A 244 -1.19 -21.73 -0.54
C ALA A 244 -0.77 -20.96 -1.79
N VAL A 245 0.46 -20.49 -1.90
CA VAL A 245 0.92 -19.64 -3.01
C VAL A 245 2.40 -19.90 -3.31
N GLN A 246 2.76 -19.98 -4.59
CA GLN A 246 4.15 -20.14 -5.03
C GLN A 246 4.97 -18.90 -4.66
N GLU A 247 6.18 -19.08 -4.13
CA GLU A 247 6.98 -17.94 -3.64
C GLU A 247 7.34 -16.92 -4.74
N LYS A 248 7.39 -17.34 -6.01
CA LYS A 248 7.79 -16.50 -7.16
C LYS A 248 6.81 -15.39 -7.51
N VAL A 249 5.55 -15.50 -7.11
CA VAL A 249 4.50 -14.48 -7.34
C VAL A 249 4.26 -13.59 -6.13
N LEU A 250 5.02 -13.78 -5.05
CA LEU A 250 4.90 -13.00 -3.82
C LEU A 250 6.12 -12.09 -3.60
N THR A 251 5.89 -10.96 -2.96
CA THR A 251 6.96 -10.17 -2.34
C THR A 251 6.54 -9.65 -0.97
N LEU A 252 7.50 -9.09 -0.23
CA LEU A 252 7.24 -8.50 1.08
C LEU A 252 6.41 -7.23 0.94
N LYS A 253 5.36 -7.11 1.76
CA LYS A 253 4.51 -5.91 1.82
C LYS A 253 5.36 -4.69 2.19
N PRO A 254 5.28 -3.56 1.47
CA PRO A 254 5.86 -2.30 1.95
C PRO A 254 5.30 -1.92 3.31
N ASN A 255 6.17 -1.52 4.25
CA ASN A 255 5.77 -1.24 5.64
C ASN A 255 4.81 -0.04 5.75
N ASN A 256 4.82 0.87 4.77
CA ASN A 256 3.98 2.05 4.73
C ASN A 256 2.57 1.79 4.14
N LEU A 257 2.32 0.58 3.62
CA LEU A 257 1.00 0.20 3.10
C LEU A 257 0.26 -0.69 4.09
N SER A 258 -1.03 -0.41 4.25
CA SER A 258 -1.96 -1.34 4.89
C SER A 258 -2.14 -2.62 4.06
N PHE A 259 -2.70 -3.68 4.65
CA PHE A 259 -3.03 -4.90 3.91
C PHE A 259 -4.08 -4.65 2.82
N VAL A 260 -5.07 -3.78 3.07
CA VAL A 260 -6.09 -3.40 2.07
C VAL A 260 -5.45 -2.71 0.87
N GLU A 261 -4.56 -1.74 1.13
CA GLU A 261 -3.81 -1.06 0.09
C GLU A 261 -2.90 -2.02 -0.68
N ALA A 262 -2.15 -2.87 0.01
CA ALA A 262 -1.26 -3.84 -0.61
C ALA A 262 -2.03 -4.84 -1.49
N ALA A 263 -3.14 -5.41 -1.00
CA ALA A 263 -3.98 -6.33 -1.76
C ALA A 263 -4.57 -5.67 -3.01
N SER A 264 -4.74 -4.34 -3.05
CA SER A 264 -5.31 -3.66 -4.22
C SER A 264 -4.37 -3.60 -5.43
N LEU A 265 -3.07 -3.82 -5.24
CA LEU A 265 -2.04 -3.51 -6.25
C LEU A 265 -1.79 -4.61 -7.30
N PRO A 266 -1.55 -5.89 -6.94
CA PRO A 266 -0.71 -6.79 -7.74
C PRO A 266 -1.13 -6.94 -9.21
N LEU A 267 -2.27 -7.56 -9.48
CA LEU A 267 -2.72 -7.82 -10.85
C LEU A 267 -2.82 -6.52 -11.65
N ALA A 268 -3.39 -5.47 -11.04
CA ALA A 268 -3.65 -4.21 -11.73
C ALA A 268 -2.36 -3.45 -12.10
N ILE A 269 -1.40 -3.38 -11.19
CA ILE A 269 -0.17 -2.64 -11.42
C ILE A 269 0.81 -3.41 -12.30
N GLU A 270 0.89 -4.73 -12.12
CA GLU A 270 1.73 -5.59 -12.97
C GLU A 270 1.22 -5.55 -14.42
N THR A 271 -0.09 -5.61 -14.62
CA THR A 271 -0.72 -5.47 -15.94
C THR A 271 -0.36 -4.13 -16.59
N ALA A 272 -0.48 -3.02 -15.85
CA ALA A 272 -0.15 -1.70 -16.38
C ALA A 272 1.34 -1.55 -16.71
N TYR A 273 2.22 -2.10 -15.86
CA TYR A 273 3.66 -2.07 -16.06
C TYR A 273 4.07 -2.89 -17.30
N GLU A 274 3.56 -4.11 -17.44
CA GLU A 274 3.84 -4.97 -18.60
C GLU A 274 3.30 -4.37 -19.91
N ALA A 275 2.14 -3.70 -19.87
CA ALA A 275 1.61 -2.98 -21.04
C ALA A 275 2.63 -1.96 -21.58
N PHE A 276 3.25 -1.21 -20.68
CA PHE A 276 4.24 -0.19 -21.05
C PHE A 276 5.59 -0.77 -21.49
N GLU A 277 6.03 -1.88 -20.89
CA GLU A 277 7.21 -2.60 -21.41
C GLU A 277 6.96 -3.12 -22.83
N ARG A 278 5.80 -3.75 -23.08
CA ARG A 278 5.41 -4.23 -24.42
C ARG A 278 5.26 -3.11 -25.45
N ALA A 279 4.69 -1.99 -25.04
CA ALA A 279 4.56 -0.80 -25.87
C ALA A 279 5.88 -0.01 -26.02
N GLN A 280 6.93 -0.40 -25.31
CA GLN A 280 8.23 0.28 -25.28
C GLN A 280 8.07 1.77 -24.92
N LEU A 281 7.22 2.05 -23.93
CA LEU A 281 7.11 3.39 -23.36
C LEU A 281 8.44 3.73 -22.69
N CYS A 282 8.93 4.93 -22.93
CA CYS A 282 10.16 5.43 -22.33
C CYS A 282 10.08 6.94 -22.13
N SER A 283 11.05 7.47 -21.37
CA SER A 283 11.08 8.88 -21.00
C SER A 283 10.96 9.78 -22.23
N GLY A 284 10.08 10.79 -22.14
CA GLY A 284 9.86 11.75 -23.21
C GLY A 284 8.76 11.37 -24.22
N LYS A 285 8.31 10.12 -24.28
CA LYS A 285 7.16 9.71 -25.13
C LYS A 285 5.82 10.16 -24.55
N SER A 286 4.81 10.31 -25.41
CA SER A 286 3.42 10.55 -25.02
C SER A 286 2.60 9.25 -25.00
N VAL A 287 1.63 9.18 -24.09
CA VAL A 287 0.74 8.02 -23.94
C VAL A 287 -0.72 8.43 -23.76
N LEU A 288 -1.62 7.68 -24.38
CA LEU A 288 -3.06 7.73 -24.15
C LEU A 288 -3.52 6.44 -23.47
N ILE A 289 -4.22 6.56 -22.34
CA ILE A 289 -4.75 5.44 -21.56
C ILE A 289 -6.28 5.43 -21.64
N LEU A 290 -6.86 4.39 -22.24
CA LEU A 290 -8.31 4.25 -22.33
C LEU A 290 -8.83 3.54 -21.08
N GLY A 291 -9.82 4.12 -20.39
CA GLY A 291 -10.36 3.58 -19.14
C GLY A 291 -9.53 3.95 -17.90
N GLY A 292 -9.01 5.18 -17.84
CA GLY A 292 -8.05 5.65 -16.84
C GLY A 292 -8.52 5.65 -15.39
N ALA A 293 -9.82 5.49 -15.11
CA ALA A 293 -10.36 5.49 -13.76
C ALA A 293 -10.61 4.09 -13.15
N GLY A 294 -10.38 3.01 -13.92
CA GLY A 294 -10.49 1.64 -13.40
C GLY A 294 -9.24 1.19 -12.62
N GLY A 295 -9.26 -0.04 -12.11
CA GLY A 295 -8.13 -0.62 -11.36
C GLY A 295 -6.80 -0.55 -12.12
N VAL A 296 -6.77 -1.04 -13.36
CA VAL A 296 -5.56 -0.98 -14.22
C VAL A 296 -5.25 0.44 -14.68
N GLY A 297 -6.26 1.19 -15.12
CA GLY A 297 -6.08 2.54 -15.68
C GLY A 297 -5.47 3.53 -14.68
N THR A 298 -5.89 3.48 -13.42
CA THR A 298 -5.36 4.36 -12.37
C THR A 298 -3.90 4.07 -12.05
N MET A 299 -3.47 2.80 -12.14
CA MET A 299 -2.06 2.43 -12.04
C MET A 299 -1.27 2.88 -13.27
N ALA A 300 -1.83 2.69 -14.48
CA ALA A 300 -1.21 3.07 -15.73
C ALA A 300 -0.89 4.57 -15.80
N ILE A 301 -1.77 5.46 -15.34
CA ILE A 301 -1.52 6.90 -15.33
C ILE A 301 -0.31 7.23 -14.45
N GLN A 302 -0.29 6.69 -13.23
CA GLN A 302 0.78 6.93 -12.27
C GLN A 302 2.11 6.36 -12.74
N LEU A 303 2.12 5.14 -13.29
CA LEU A 303 3.32 4.51 -13.83
C LEU A 303 3.87 5.29 -15.03
N ALA A 304 3.01 5.68 -15.98
CA ALA A 304 3.41 6.46 -17.14
C ALA A 304 4.11 7.76 -16.71
N LYS A 305 3.52 8.48 -15.74
CA LYS A 305 4.04 9.76 -15.28
C LYS A 305 5.29 9.63 -14.41
N HIS A 306 5.27 8.73 -13.43
CA HIS A 306 6.24 8.73 -12.34
C HIS A 306 7.34 7.68 -12.45
N VAL A 307 7.14 6.64 -13.28
CA VAL A 307 8.10 5.54 -13.46
C VAL A 307 8.71 5.58 -14.86
N PHE A 308 7.87 5.69 -15.89
CA PHE A 308 8.32 5.69 -17.29
C PHE A 308 8.70 7.08 -17.83
N GLY A 309 8.41 8.14 -17.09
CA GLY A 309 8.81 9.51 -17.44
C GLY A 309 8.14 10.03 -18.71
N ALA A 310 6.89 9.64 -18.97
CA ALA A 310 6.13 10.12 -20.11
C ALA A 310 6.05 11.66 -20.09
N SER A 311 6.33 12.30 -21.23
CA SER A 311 6.26 13.76 -21.36
C SER A 311 4.81 14.26 -21.31
N ARG A 312 3.87 13.40 -21.71
CA ARG A 312 2.46 13.71 -21.87
C ARG A 312 1.62 12.46 -21.59
N VAL A 313 0.76 12.54 -20.59
CA VAL A 313 -0.19 11.47 -20.24
C VAL A 313 -1.61 11.95 -20.49
N ALA A 314 -2.29 11.35 -21.46
CA ALA A 314 -3.72 11.50 -21.68
C ALA A 314 -4.47 10.28 -21.15
N ALA A 315 -5.69 10.48 -20.65
CA ALA A 315 -6.50 9.37 -20.18
C ALA A 315 -7.99 9.64 -20.34
N THR A 316 -8.77 8.59 -20.66
CA THR A 316 -10.23 8.71 -20.81
C THR A 316 -10.97 8.25 -19.56
N ALA A 317 -12.00 9.00 -19.17
CA ALA A 317 -13.03 8.56 -18.21
C ALA A 317 -14.31 9.38 -18.44
N SER A 318 -15.38 9.13 -17.68
CA SER A 318 -16.59 9.95 -17.74
C SER A 318 -16.41 11.27 -16.99
N THR A 319 -17.34 12.21 -17.18
CA THR A 319 -17.29 13.58 -16.61
C THR A 319 -16.94 13.61 -15.13
N ALA A 320 -17.58 12.77 -14.31
CA ALA A 320 -17.40 12.80 -12.85
C ALA A 320 -16.02 12.31 -12.39
N LYS A 321 -15.23 11.69 -13.27
CA LYS A 321 -13.94 11.07 -12.94
C LYS A 321 -12.74 11.86 -13.47
N GLN A 322 -12.95 13.02 -14.10
CA GLN A 322 -11.87 13.80 -14.74
C GLN A 322 -10.84 14.34 -13.73
N ASP A 323 -11.29 14.81 -12.57
CA ASP A 323 -10.38 15.34 -11.53
C ASP A 323 -9.50 14.25 -10.92
N LEU A 324 -10.03 13.02 -10.80
CA LEU A 324 -9.24 11.87 -10.39
C LEU A 324 -8.08 11.67 -11.38
N LEU A 325 -8.34 11.64 -12.68
CA LEU A 325 -7.29 11.45 -13.68
C LEU A 325 -6.19 12.51 -13.55
N ARG A 326 -6.56 13.78 -13.38
CA ARG A 326 -5.60 14.89 -13.14
C ARG A 326 -4.76 14.64 -11.90
N SER A 327 -5.41 14.27 -10.80
CA SER A 327 -4.72 14.03 -9.51
C SER A 327 -3.72 12.88 -9.57
N LEU A 328 -3.92 11.91 -10.47
CA LEU A 328 -3.04 10.77 -10.70
C LEU A 328 -1.88 11.07 -11.65
N GLY A 329 -1.88 12.23 -12.31
CA GLY A 329 -0.82 12.66 -13.22
C GLY A 329 -1.20 12.72 -14.70
N ALA A 330 -2.48 12.60 -15.06
CA ALA A 330 -2.92 12.84 -16.43
C ALA A 330 -2.86 14.34 -16.75
N ASP A 331 -2.05 14.69 -17.75
CA ASP A 331 -1.93 16.05 -18.29
C ASP A 331 -3.13 16.41 -19.20
N LEU A 332 -3.79 15.40 -19.78
CA LEU A 332 -5.00 15.55 -20.61
C LEU A 332 -6.07 14.53 -20.21
N PRO A 333 -6.93 14.85 -19.25
CA PRO A 333 -8.11 14.06 -18.99
C PRO A 333 -9.14 14.31 -20.11
N ILE A 334 -9.65 13.24 -20.71
CA ILE A 334 -10.61 13.28 -21.82
C ILE A 334 -11.94 12.69 -21.32
N ASP A 335 -13.01 13.45 -21.52
CA ASP A 335 -14.36 13.04 -21.17
C ASP A 335 -15.00 12.30 -22.35
N TYR A 336 -14.95 10.96 -22.33
CA TYR A 336 -15.42 10.15 -23.47
C TYR A 336 -16.92 10.30 -23.74
N THR A 337 -17.70 10.87 -22.81
CA THR A 337 -19.13 11.13 -23.01
C THR A 337 -19.38 12.40 -23.82
N LYS A 338 -18.35 13.19 -24.10
CA LYS A 338 -18.43 14.48 -24.82
C LYS A 338 -17.53 14.49 -26.04
N ASP A 339 -16.32 13.94 -25.88
CA ASP A 339 -15.28 13.97 -26.90
C ASP A 339 -14.92 12.55 -27.33
N LYS A 340 -14.57 12.41 -28.60
CA LYS A 340 -14.02 11.19 -29.18
C LYS A 340 -12.51 11.35 -29.30
N TYR A 341 -11.77 10.65 -28.44
CA TYR A 341 -10.30 10.78 -28.38
C TYR A 341 -9.62 10.49 -29.73
N GLU A 342 -10.21 9.62 -30.54
CA GLU A 342 -9.66 9.21 -31.83
C GLU A 342 -9.80 10.30 -32.90
N GLU A 343 -10.76 11.21 -32.73
CA GLU A 343 -11.00 12.36 -33.62
C GLU A 343 -10.14 13.57 -33.23
N LEU A 344 -9.46 13.53 -32.08
CA LEU A 344 -8.54 14.59 -31.68
C LEU A 344 -7.32 14.66 -32.63
N PRO A 345 -6.82 15.88 -32.92
CA PRO A 345 -5.62 16.06 -33.73
C PRO A 345 -4.36 15.60 -33.00
N GLU A 346 -4.34 15.64 -31.66
CA GLU A 346 -3.22 15.11 -30.85
C GLU A 346 -3.19 13.58 -30.97
N LYS A 347 -2.04 13.04 -31.41
CA LYS A 347 -1.76 11.60 -31.51
C LYS A 347 -0.66 11.20 -30.54
N PHE A 348 -0.62 9.94 -30.13
CA PHE A 348 0.25 9.46 -29.05
C PHE A 348 1.27 8.42 -29.52
N ASP A 349 2.47 8.42 -28.92
CA ASP A 349 3.49 7.41 -29.21
C ASP A 349 3.03 6.00 -28.76
N VAL A 350 2.30 5.96 -27.64
CA VAL A 350 1.68 4.74 -27.09
C VAL A 350 0.19 4.96 -26.85
N VAL A 351 -0.63 3.98 -27.21
CA VAL A 351 -2.04 3.89 -26.78
C VAL A 351 -2.21 2.59 -25.99
N PHE A 352 -2.65 2.70 -24.73
CA PHE A 352 -2.98 1.55 -23.90
C PHE A 352 -4.50 1.45 -23.74
N ASP A 353 -5.08 0.40 -24.30
CA ASP A 353 -6.50 0.09 -24.22
C ASP A 353 -6.80 -0.89 -23.06
N ALA A 354 -7.43 -0.38 -22.00
CA ALA A 354 -7.95 -1.19 -20.90
C ALA A 354 -9.48 -1.40 -20.96
N VAL A 355 -10.12 -1.10 -22.10
CA VAL A 355 -11.58 -1.12 -22.30
C VAL A 355 -11.98 -2.13 -23.37
N GLY A 356 -11.24 -2.24 -24.48
CA GLY A 356 -11.55 -3.12 -25.62
C GLY A 356 -12.32 -2.40 -26.71
N GLU A 357 -11.76 -1.32 -27.25
CA GLU A 357 -12.44 -0.43 -28.20
C GLU A 357 -12.18 -0.75 -29.69
N GLY A 358 -11.71 -1.95 -30.00
CA GLY A 358 -11.56 -2.43 -31.37
C GLY A 358 -10.52 -1.65 -32.18
N GLU A 359 -10.97 -0.97 -33.24
CA GLU A 359 -10.10 -0.21 -34.14
C GLU A 359 -9.82 1.23 -33.70
N ARG A 360 -10.64 1.79 -32.79
CA ARG A 360 -10.55 3.20 -32.38
C ARG A 360 -9.19 3.56 -31.76
N PRO A 361 -8.54 2.72 -30.93
CA PRO A 361 -7.22 3.03 -30.37
C PRO A 361 -6.15 3.28 -31.44
N VAL A 362 -6.20 2.57 -32.57
CA VAL A 362 -5.22 2.71 -33.68
C VAL A 362 -5.28 4.10 -34.31
N LYS A 363 -6.46 4.72 -34.35
CA LYS A 363 -6.67 6.06 -34.91
C LYS A 363 -6.10 7.18 -34.03
N ALA A 364 -5.77 6.90 -32.77
CA ALA A 364 -5.16 7.85 -31.84
C ALA A 364 -3.63 7.72 -31.76
N MET A 365 -3.05 6.75 -32.46
CA MET A 365 -1.63 6.47 -32.47
C MET A 365 -0.89 7.34 -33.49
N LYS A 366 0.34 7.76 -33.19
CA LYS A 366 1.27 8.34 -34.18
C LYS A 366 1.76 7.28 -35.17
N GLU A 367 2.24 7.71 -36.33
CA GLU A 367 2.97 6.83 -37.24
C GLU A 367 4.19 6.21 -36.51
N GLY A 368 4.34 4.88 -36.63
CA GLY A 368 5.39 4.13 -35.92
C GLY A 368 5.15 3.90 -34.41
N GLY A 369 4.03 4.38 -33.86
CA GLY A 369 3.65 4.16 -32.47
C GLY A 369 3.27 2.71 -32.15
N LYS A 370 2.83 2.48 -30.91
CA LYS A 370 2.35 1.16 -30.44
C LYS A 370 0.97 1.27 -29.81
N VAL A 371 0.09 0.32 -30.15
CA VAL A 371 -1.15 0.07 -29.41
C VAL A 371 -1.04 -1.27 -28.69
N VAL A 372 -1.30 -1.26 -27.39
CA VAL A 372 -1.41 -2.47 -26.57
C VAL A 372 -2.78 -2.53 -25.93
N SER A 373 -3.34 -3.73 -25.81
CA SER A 373 -4.64 -3.94 -25.17
C SER A 373 -4.61 -5.15 -24.23
N ILE A 374 -5.45 -5.09 -23.20
CA ILE A 374 -5.75 -6.22 -22.29
C ILE A 374 -7.18 -6.74 -22.50
N MET A 375 -7.89 -6.20 -23.50
CA MET A 375 -9.28 -6.54 -23.79
C MET A 375 -9.52 -6.63 -25.30
N GLY A 376 -10.20 -7.69 -25.72
CA GLY A 376 -10.73 -7.79 -27.08
C GLY A 376 -12.09 -7.10 -27.21
N PRO A 377 -12.55 -6.80 -28.44
CA PRO A 377 -11.87 -7.05 -29.72
C PRO A 377 -10.71 -6.06 -29.98
N ILE A 378 -9.77 -6.44 -30.86
CA ILE A 378 -8.65 -5.60 -31.30
C ILE A 378 -8.55 -5.55 -32.83
N ALA A 379 -7.91 -4.51 -33.37
CA ALA A 379 -7.54 -4.41 -34.78
C ALA A 379 -6.01 -4.28 -34.94
N PRO A 380 -5.40 -4.84 -36.00
CA PRO A 380 -3.99 -4.60 -36.32
C PRO A 380 -3.70 -3.09 -36.44
N PRO A 381 -2.53 -2.60 -35.95
CA PRO A 381 -1.38 -3.36 -35.43
C PRO A 381 -1.41 -3.59 -33.90
N THR A 382 -2.59 -3.52 -33.26
CA THR A 382 -2.71 -3.68 -31.79
C THR A 382 -2.20 -5.04 -31.32
N VAL A 383 -1.40 -5.03 -30.26
CA VAL A 383 -0.96 -6.25 -29.56
C VAL A 383 -1.85 -6.46 -28.33
N ILE A 384 -2.57 -7.59 -28.30
CA ILE A 384 -3.27 -8.03 -27.09
C ILE A 384 -2.35 -8.92 -26.25
N PHE A 385 -2.42 -8.80 -24.94
CA PHE A 385 -1.67 -9.68 -24.03
C PHE A 385 -2.46 -9.98 -22.76
N VAL A 386 -2.00 -11.01 -22.05
CA VAL A 386 -2.41 -11.36 -20.70
C VAL A 386 -1.15 -11.30 -19.84
N LEU A 387 -1.26 -10.64 -18.68
CA LEU A 387 -0.18 -10.53 -17.70
C LEU A 387 0.40 -11.92 -17.38
N THR A 388 1.72 -11.99 -17.26
CA THR A 388 2.38 -13.08 -16.52
C THR A 388 2.78 -12.55 -15.14
N SER A 389 2.08 -12.98 -14.08
CA SER A 389 2.33 -12.46 -12.72
C SER A 389 3.72 -12.85 -12.24
N THR A 390 4.43 -11.88 -11.64
CA THR A 390 5.74 -12.10 -11.02
C THR A 390 6.02 -11.07 -9.94
N ALA A 391 6.59 -11.55 -8.83
CA ALA A 391 7.06 -10.71 -7.73
C ALA A 391 8.07 -9.63 -8.17
N THR A 392 8.82 -9.90 -9.24
CA THR A 392 9.90 -9.02 -9.73
C THR A 392 9.37 -7.62 -10.06
N THR A 393 8.17 -7.51 -10.61
CA THR A 393 7.56 -6.23 -10.96
C THR A 393 7.22 -5.43 -9.70
N LEU A 394 6.63 -6.08 -8.70
CA LEU A 394 6.32 -5.45 -7.41
C LEU A 394 7.58 -5.00 -6.67
N GLU A 395 8.65 -5.79 -6.73
CA GLU A 395 9.95 -5.46 -6.14
C GLU A 395 10.60 -4.25 -6.80
N LYS A 396 10.56 -4.17 -8.14
CA LYS A 396 11.03 -3.00 -8.90
C LYS A 396 10.23 -1.73 -8.53
N LEU A 397 8.94 -1.87 -8.25
CA LEU A 397 8.05 -0.76 -7.96
C LEU A 397 8.02 -0.35 -6.47
N LYS A 398 8.57 -1.17 -5.58
CA LYS A 398 8.62 -0.92 -4.12
C LYS A 398 9.08 0.49 -3.74
N PRO A 399 10.17 1.06 -4.30
CA PRO A 399 10.61 2.42 -3.94
C PRO A 399 9.57 3.51 -4.29
N TYR A 400 8.72 3.28 -5.29
CA TYR A 400 7.67 4.23 -5.70
C TYR A 400 6.47 4.19 -4.76
N PHE A 401 6.16 3.03 -4.19
CA PHE A 401 5.16 2.90 -3.13
C PHE A 401 5.65 3.52 -1.82
N GLU A 402 6.89 3.25 -1.43
CA GLU A 402 7.47 3.75 -0.18
C GLU A 402 7.64 5.28 -0.18
N SER A 403 7.95 5.87 -1.34
CA SER A 403 8.00 7.33 -1.51
C SER A 403 6.63 7.97 -1.72
N GLY A 404 5.57 7.18 -1.92
CA GLY A 404 4.23 7.66 -2.22
C GLY A 404 4.08 8.31 -3.60
N LYS A 405 5.03 8.10 -4.53
CA LYS A 405 4.93 8.55 -5.92
C LYS A 405 3.91 7.76 -6.71
N VAL A 406 3.78 6.47 -6.42
CA VAL A 406 2.71 5.62 -6.92
C VAL A 406 1.90 5.17 -5.72
N LYS A 407 0.60 5.40 -5.75
CA LYS A 407 -0.31 5.13 -4.63
C LYS A 407 -1.40 4.13 -5.02
N PRO A 408 -1.83 3.28 -4.08
CA PRO A 408 -3.08 2.55 -4.19
C PRO A 408 -4.25 3.49 -4.48
N VAL A 409 -5.20 3.06 -5.32
CA VAL A 409 -6.45 3.78 -5.57
C VAL A 409 -7.60 2.85 -5.26
N LEU A 410 -8.26 3.11 -4.15
CA LEU A 410 -9.36 2.29 -3.63
C LEU A 410 -10.71 2.90 -4.04
N ASP A 411 -11.65 2.05 -4.42
CA ASP A 411 -13.02 2.47 -4.65
C ASP A 411 -13.63 3.00 -3.35
N PRO A 412 -14.42 4.08 -3.36
CA PRO A 412 -15.04 4.62 -2.15
C PRO A 412 -15.90 3.62 -1.36
N LYS A 413 -16.36 2.52 -1.98
CA LYS A 413 -17.10 1.45 -1.30
C LYS A 413 -16.20 0.39 -0.64
N THR A 414 -14.89 0.47 -0.82
CA THR A 414 -13.91 -0.44 -0.23
C THR A 414 -13.54 0.01 1.20
N PRO A 415 -13.28 -0.92 2.14
CA PRO A 415 -13.36 -2.37 1.98
C PRO A 415 -14.78 -2.93 2.17
N PHE A 416 -15.07 -4.02 1.46
CA PHE A 416 -16.25 -4.85 1.71
C PHE A 416 -15.91 -5.91 2.77
N PRO A 417 -16.74 -6.13 3.80
CA PRO A 417 -16.57 -7.26 4.70
C PRO A 417 -16.60 -8.59 3.96
N PHE A 418 -15.93 -9.63 4.48
CA PHE A 418 -15.94 -10.98 3.87
C PHE A 418 -17.33 -11.59 3.72
N SER A 419 -18.29 -11.23 4.59
CA SER A 419 -19.70 -11.60 4.47
C SER A 419 -20.41 -10.97 3.27
N ASN A 420 -19.87 -9.87 2.73
CA ASN A 420 -20.46 -9.06 1.66
C ASN A 420 -19.74 -9.27 0.31
N THR A 421 -19.00 -10.37 0.13
CA THR A 421 -18.30 -10.67 -1.12
C THR A 421 -19.22 -10.66 -2.35
N LEU A 422 -20.47 -11.13 -2.22
CA LEU A 422 -21.46 -11.06 -3.32
C LEU A 422 -21.80 -9.61 -3.72
N GLU A 423 -21.88 -8.69 -2.76
CA GLU A 423 -22.10 -7.27 -3.01
C GLU A 423 -20.88 -6.64 -3.69
N ALA A 424 -19.67 -7.04 -3.26
CA ALA A 424 -18.43 -6.60 -3.89
C ALA A 424 -18.37 -7.00 -5.37
N PHE A 425 -18.69 -8.26 -5.70
CA PHE A 425 -18.80 -8.73 -7.10
C PHE A 425 -19.88 -7.97 -7.86
N SER A 426 -21.07 -7.81 -7.28
CA SER A 426 -22.17 -7.07 -7.91
C SER A 426 -21.77 -5.63 -8.25
N HIS A 427 -21.03 -4.95 -7.37
CA HIS A 427 -20.50 -3.61 -7.62
C HIS A 427 -19.45 -3.62 -8.74
N LEU A 428 -18.50 -4.56 -8.71
CA LEU A 428 -17.46 -4.68 -9.74
C LEU A 428 -18.05 -4.96 -11.12
N GLU A 429 -19.05 -5.83 -11.22
CA GLU A 429 -19.74 -6.21 -12.46
C GLU A 429 -20.50 -5.05 -13.12
N THR A 430 -20.75 -3.95 -12.41
CA THR A 430 -21.31 -2.72 -13.02
C THR A 430 -20.32 -1.99 -13.93
N CYS A 431 -19.04 -2.38 -13.93
CA CYS A 431 -17.94 -1.71 -14.62
C CYS A 431 -17.77 -0.23 -14.23
N ARG A 432 -18.29 0.17 -13.05
CA ARG A 432 -18.25 1.57 -12.58
C ARG A 432 -17.25 1.83 -11.48
N ALA A 433 -16.55 0.81 -11.00
CA ALA A 433 -15.54 0.94 -9.96
C ALA A 433 -14.54 2.07 -10.25
N ILE A 434 -14.11 2.76 -9.20
CA ILE A 434 -13.06 3.77 -9.25
C ILE A 434 -11.84 3.16 -8.57
N GLY A 435 -10.79 2.81 -9.32
CA GLY A 435 -9.69 2.03 -8.77
C GLY A 435 -10.13 0.59 -8.42
N LYS A 436 -9.87 0.16 -7.18
CA LYS A 436 -9.91 -1.26 -6.78
C LYS A 436 -10.99 -1.56 -5.75
N VAL A 437 -11.60 -2.74 -5.89
CA VAL A 437 -12.56 -3.30 -4.93
C VAL A 437 -11.84 -4.35 -4.07
N VAL A 438 -11.78 -4.13 -2.76
CA VAL A 438 -11.06 -5.01 -1.81
C VAL A 438 -12.02 -5.56 -0.76
N VAL A 439 -11.86 -6.83 -0.44
CA VAL A 439 -12.55 -7.55 0.63
C VAL A 439 -11.65 -7.60 1.86
N HIS A 440 -12.14 -7.04 2.97
CA HIS A 440 -11.47 -6.99 4.28
C HIS A 440 -12.48 -6.58 5.39
N PRO A 441 -12.36 -7.10 6.62
CA PRO A 441 -11.45 -8.17 7.04
C PRO A 441 -11.88 -9.53 6.50
N ILE A 442 -10.89 -10.33 6.11
CA ILE A 442 -11.04 -11.77 5.90
C ILE A 442 -10.79 -12.44 7.26
N PRO A 443 -11.73 -13.26 7.77
CA PRO A 443 -11.68 -13.80 9.12
C PRO A 443 -10.43 -14.63 9.37
#